data_AF-A0A330MPL5-F1
#
_entry.id   AF-A0A330MPL5-F1
#
_cell.length_a   1.000
_cell.length_b   1.000
_cell.length_c   1.000
_cell.angle_alpha   90.00
_cell.angle_beta   90.00
_cell.angle_gamma   90.00
#
_symmetry.space_group_name_H-M   'P 1'
#
loop_
_entity.id
_entity.type
_entity.pdbx_description
1 polymer ?
#
loop_
_entity_poly.entity_id
_entity_poly.type
_entity_poly.pdbx_seq_one_letter_code
_entity_poly.pdbx_strand_id
1 'polypeptide(L)'
;MQRDISQRNAPLKYLGFLVDEAFFDNFELFYEFGKELGLQRKDVKLFTFVETRRKIPSLRQNQITNKEFTWRGEIQNQNAQEFLDFPFDVLIGLYNGKHDYLSAMVAQSRAKFKIGFNGADERLYDLLLTVDIQKPELFKSEVKKYLQIFKKID
;
A
#
# COMPACT_ATOMS: atom_id res chain seq x y z
N MET A 1 25.12 2.74 -1.36
CA MET A 1 24.02 2.86 -0.39
C MET A 1 23.59 1.44 -0.01
N GLN A 2 23.98 0.98 1.18
CA GLN A 2 23.80 -0.40 1.62
C GLN A 2 22.44 -0.50 2.31
N ARG A 3 21.53 -1.35 1.82
CA ARG A 3 20.23 -1.57 2.48
C ARG A 3 20.48 -2.28 3.82
N ASP A 4 20.10 -1.65 4.92
CA ASP A 4 20.12 -2.27 6.25
C ASP A 4 19.10 -3.42 6.30
N ILE A 5 19.60 -4.64 6.48
CA ILE A 5 18.83 -5.89 6.47
C ILE A 5 18.46 -6.38 7.88
N SER A 6 18.91 -5.69 8.94
CA SER A 6 18.71 -6.12 10.35
C SER A 6 17.25 -6.14 10.79
N GLN A 7 16.37 -5.42 10.10
CA GLN A 7 14.95 -5.24 10.45
C GLN A 7 13.98 -6.14 9.66
N ARG A 8 14.46 -7.08 8.82
CA ARG A 8 13.57 -7.87 7.95
C ARG A 8 12.57 -8.75 8.71
N ASN A 9 12.99 -9.29 9.87
CA ASN A 9 12.18 -10.17 10.72
C ASN A 9 11.51 -9.41 11.88
N ALA A 10 11.47 -8.08 11.86
CA ALA A 10 10.74 -7.33 12.87
C ALA A 10 9.23 -7.63 12.75
N PRO A 11 8.52 -7.80 13.87
CA PRO A 11 7.08 -8.04 13.87
C PRO A 11 6.35 -6.87 13.22
N LEU A 12 5.24 -7.17 12.55
CA LEU A 12 4.37 -6.19 11.89
C LEU A 12 3.81 -5.24 12.94
N LYS A 13 4.23 -3.97 12.90
CA LYS A 13 3.67 -2.90 13.73
C LYS A 13 2.89 -1.91 12.90
N TYR A 14 3.38 -1.58 11.71
CA TYR A 14 2.71 -0.62 10.84
C TYR A 14 2.45 -1.16 9.44
N LEU A 15 1.20 -1.03 9.00
CA LEU A 15 0.72 -1.50 7.71
C LEU A 15 0.21 -0.34 6.86
N GLY A 16 0.75 -0.20 5.65
CA GLY A 16 0.31 0.77 4.67
C GLY A 16 -0.43 0.11 3.50
N PHE A 17 -1.44 0.79 2.98
CA PHE A 17 -2.12 0.41 1.74
C PHE A 17 -2.08 1.57 0.73
N LEU A 18 -1.68 1.25 -0.50
CA LEU A 18 -1.84 2.09 -1.67
C LEU A 18 -2.87 1.44 -2.58
N VAL A 19 -3.99 2.12 -2.81
CA VAL A 19 -5.17 1.50 -3.44
C VAL A 19 -5.69 2.38 -4.57
N ASP A 20 -6.04 1.75 -5.69
CA ASP A 20 -6.81 2.40 -6.74
C ASP A 20 -8.31 2.30 -6.44
N GLU A 21 -8.98 3.44 -6.27
CA GLU A 21 -10.43 3.49 -5.97
C GLU A 21 -11.29 2.92 -7.11
N ALA A 22 -10.73 2.76 -8.32
CA ALA A 22 -11.44 2.09 -9.41
C ALA A 22 -11.78 0.62 -9.08
N PHE A 23 -11.04 -0.03 -8.18
CA PHE A 23 -11.23 -1.44 -7.82
C PHE A 23 -11.79 -1.66 -6.41
N PHE A 24 -11.70 -0.65 -5.54
CA PHE A 24 -12.14 -0.76 -4.15
C PHE A 24 -12.87 0.52 -3.72
N ASP A 25 -14.11 0.36 -3.27
CA ASP A 25 -14.94 1.43 -2.70
C ASP A 25 -15.20 1.24 -1.19
N ASN A 26 -15.16 0.01 -0.69
CA ASN A 26 -15.23 -0.33 0.72
C ASN A 26 -13.84 -0.32 1.38
N PHE A 27 -13.52 0.79 2.06
CA PHE A 27 -12.23 0.97 2.72
C PHE A 27 -12.13 0.31 4.09
N GLU A 28 -13.26 -0.04 4.70
CA GLU A 28 -13.25 -0.70 6.01
C GLU A 28 -12.55 -2.06 5.94
N LEU A 29 -12.62 -2.70 4.76
CA LEU A 29 -11.90 -3.92 4.41
C LEU A 29 -10.42 -3.90 4.82
N PHE A 30 -9.72 -2.78 4.63
CA PHE A 30 -8.29 -2.68 4.90
C PHE A 30 -7.99 -2.60 6.41
N TYR A 31 -8.87 -1.95 7.16
CA TYR A 31 -8.75 -1.85 8.61
C TYR A 31 -9.15 -3.17 9.29
N GLU A 32 -10.18 -3.84 8.78
CA GLU A 32 -10.54 -5.20 9.18
C GLU A 32 -9.39 -6.16 8.92
N PHE A 33 -8.77 -6.09 7.73
CA PHE A 33 -7.62 -6.93 7.44
C PHE A 33 -6.44 -6.66 8.39
N GLY A 34 -6.14 -5.39 8.68
CA GLY A 34 -5.15 -5.05 9.69
C GLY A 34 -5.47 -5.65 11.07
N LYS A 35 -6.74 -5.62 11.47
CA LYS A 35 -7.21 -6.26 12.71
C LYS A 35 -7.04 -7.78 12.69
N GLU A 36 -7.31 -8.44 11.57
CA GLU A 36 -7.06 -9.88 11.36
C GLU A 36 -5.57 -10.24 11.50
N LEU A 37 -4.68 -9.27 11.26
CA LEU A 37 -3.23 -9.37 11.44
C LEU A 37 -2.76 -8.93 12.84
N GLY A 38 -3.68 -8.61 13.76
CA GLY A 38 -3.38 -8.21 15.14
C GLY A 38 -3.07 -6.72 15.33
N LEU A 39 -3.29 -5.88 14.32
CA LEU A 39 -3.02 -4.43 14.41
C LEU A 39 -4.22 -3.65 14.94
N GLN A 40 -3.94 -2.49 15.53
CA GLN A 40 -4.96 -1.50 15.83
C GLN A 40 -5.20 -0.60 14.62
N ARG A 41 -6.40 -0.02 14.51
CA ARG A 41 -6.78 0.86 13.39
C ARG A 41 -5.76 2.00 13.15
N LYS A 42 -5.21 2.58 14.22
CA LYS A 42 -4.22 3.67 14.15
C LYS A 42 -2.88 3.27 13.53
N ASP A 43 -2.58 1.98 13.52
CA ASP A 43 -1.34 1.41 13.00
C ASP A 43 -1.49 0.95 11.54
N VAL A 44 -2.70 1.09 10.98
CA VAL A 44 -3.03 0.87 9.58
C VAL A 44 -3.27 2.22 8.91
N LYS A 45 -2.58 2.48 7.80
CA LYS A 45 -2.77 3.69 7.00
C LYS A 45 -3.18 3.33 5.58
N LEU A 46 -4.23 3.99 5.10
CA LEU A 46 -4.71 3.87 3.73
C LEU A 46 -4.47 5.18 2.99
N PHE A 47 -3.95 5.08 1.78
CA PHE A 47 -3.83 6.18 0.84
C PHE A 47 -4.33 5.74 -0.54
N THR A 48 -5.18 6.55 -1.16
CA THR A 48 -5.89 6.14 -2.38
C THR A 48 -5.60 7.04 -3.58
N PHE A 49 -5.59 6.44 -4.77
CA PHE A 49 -5.60 7.15 -6.03
C PHE A 49 -7.03 7.17 -6.60
N VAL A 50 -7.43 8.33 -7.11
CA VAL A 50 -8.68 8.48 -7.87
C VAL A 50 -8.42 9.28 -9.15
N GLU A 51 -8.98 8.82 -10.27
CA GLU A 51 -8.80 9.49 -11.56
C GLU A 51 -9.49 10.86 -11.59
N THR A 52 -10.69 10.97 -11.01
CA THR A 52 -11.44 12.22 -10.91
C THR A 52 -12.10 12.34 -9.54
N ARG A 53 -11.85 13.47 -8.85
CA ARG A 53 -12.50 13.76 -7.57
C ARG A 53 -14.01 13.83 -7.77
N ARG A 54 -14.75 12.90 -7.16
CA ARG A 54 -16.21 13.00 -7.07
C ARG A 54 -16.54 14.20 -6.16
N LYS A 55 -17.63 14.94 -6.45
CA LYS A 55 -18.17 16.03 -5.59
C LYS A 55 -18.77 15.49 -4.29
N ILE A 56 -18.08 14.58 -3.61
CA ILE A 56 -18.42 14.08 -2.28
C ILE A 56 -17.65 14.97 -1.30
N PRO A 57 -18.25 15.40 -0.17
CA PRO A 57 -17.59 16.28 0.78
C PRO A 57 -16.20 15.75 1.16
N SER A 58 -15.22 16.63 1.00
CA SER A 58 -13.82 16.50 1.35
C SER A 58 -13.64 16.03 2.80
N LEU A 59 -13.54 14.72 3.02
CA LEU A 59 -13.12 14.13 4.29
C LEU A 59 -11.99 13.10 4.14
N ARG A 60 -11.59 12.77 2.90
CA ARG A 60 -10.47 11.85 2.64
C ARG A 60 -9.20 12.66 2.41
N GLN A 61 -8.53 13.02 3.50
CA GLN A 61 -7.23 13.71 3.45
C GLN A 61 -6.16 12.85 2.75
N ASN A 62 -6.29 11.52 2.78
CA ASN A 62 -5.34 10.57 2.18
C ASN A 62 -5.78 10.09 0.80
N GLN A 63 -6.03 11.03 -0.11
CA GLN A 63 -6.40 10.77 -1.50
C GLN A 63 -5.56 11.65 -2.44
N ILE A 64 -5.17 11.12 -3.60
CA ILE A 64 -4.43 11.83 -4.64
C ILE A 64 -5.03 11.56 -6.02
N THR A 65 -4.82 12.49 -6.95
CA THR A 65 -5.15 12.34 -8.37
C THR A 65 -3.88 12.50 -9.21
N ASN A 66 -3.99 12.38 -10.52
CA ASN A 66 -2.85 12.66 -11.40
C ASN A 66 -2.35 14.12 -11.33
N LYS A 67 -3.18 15.07 -10.89
CA LYS A 67 -2.86 16.50 -10.87
C LYS A 67 -1.80 16.89 -9.85
N GLU A 68 -1.62 16.06 -8.82
CA GLU A 68 -0.61 16.28 -7.79
C GLU A 68 0.78 15.72 -8.16
N PHE A 69 0.93 15.17 -9.36
CA PHE A 69 2.21 14.71 -9.90
C PHE A 69 2.74 15.69 -10.93
N THR A 70 3.99 16.12 -10.77
CA THR A 70 4.67 16.89 -11.82
C THR A 70 5.09 15.98 -12.96
N TRP A 71 5.43 16.56 -14.10
CA TRP A 71 6.01 15.83 -15.23
C TRP A 71 7.34 15.12 -14.90
N ARG A 72 8.00 15.54 -13.80
CA ARG A 72 9.21 14.88 -13.27
C ARG A 72 8.91 13.75 -12.29
N GLY A 73 7.63 13.47 -12.01
CA GLY A 73 7.19 12.47 -11.06
C GLY A 73 7.24 12.90 -9.59
N GLU A 74 7.49 14.19 -9.32
CA GLU A 74 7.45 14.74 -7.97
C GLU A 74 6.01 14.82 -7.48
N ILE A 75 5.78 14.43 -6.23
CA ILE A 75 4.45 14.43 -5.60
C ILE A 75 4.29 15.71 -4.79
N GLN A 76 3.37 16.59 -5.19
CA GLN A 76 3.14 17.90 -4.58
C GLN A 76 2.04 17.89 -3.51
N ASN A 77 1.59 16.71 -3.08
CA ASN A 77 0.59 16.54 -2.03
C ASN A 77 1.26 16.26 -0.68
N GLN A 78 1.08 17.15 0.29
CA GLN A 78 1.69 17.04 1.62
C GLN A 78 1.29 15.74 2.34
N ASN A 79 0.01 15.35 2.30
CA ASN A 79 -0.45 14.12 2.95
C ASN A 79 0.17 12.88 2.30
N ALA A 80 0.37 12.91 0.97
CA ALA A 80 1.07 11.85 0.27
C ALA A 80 2.53 11.77 0.68
N GLN A 81 3.23 12.91 0.81
CA GLN A 81 4.61 12.94 1.29
C GLN A 81 4.71 12.35 2.71
N GLU A 82 3.83 12.77 3.63
CA GLU A 82 3.77 12.23 5.00
C GLU A 82 3.50 10.72 5.04
N PHE A 83 2.61 10.23 4.17
CA PHE A 83 2.36 8.80 4.03
C PHE A 83 3.61 8.06 3.52
N LEU A 84 4.28 8.60 2.51
CA LEU A 84 5.45 7.96 1.89
C LEU A 84 6.68 7.96 2.79
N ASP A 85 6.85 9.00 3.61
CA ASP A 85 7.91 9.10 4.60
C ASP A 85 7.67 8.22 5.84
N PHE A 86 6.44 7.75 6.04
CA PHE A 86 6.12 6.88 7.16
C PHE A 86 6.84 5.52 7.03
N PRO A 87 7.56 5.06 8.07
CA PRO A 87 8.40 3.86 8.01
C PRO A 87 7.57 2.57 8.21
N PHE A 88 6.71 2.25 7.24
CA PHE A 88 5.90 1.03 7.29
C PHE A 88 6.76 -0.23 7.36
N ASP A 89 6.33 -1.21 8.17
CA ASP A 89 6.95 -2.54 8.16
C ASP A 89 6.52 -3.32 6.92
N VAL A 90 5.28 -3.11 6.47
CA VAL A 90 4.72 -3.65 5.23
C VAL A 90 3.89 -2.57 4.53
N LEU A 91 4.11 -2.40 3.23
CA LEU A 91 3.27 -1.61 2.32
C LEU A 91 2.67 -2.54 1.27
N ILE A 92 1.36 -2.47 1.08
CA ILE A 92 0.64 -3.27 0.09
C ILE A 92 0.09 -2.35 -1.01
N GLY A 93 0.55 -2.56 -2.25
CA GLY A 93 0.02 -1.88 -3.43
C GLY A 93 -1.07 -2.70 -4.09
N LEU A 94 -2.34 -2.35 -3.86
CA LEU A 94 -3.53 -3.03 -4.39
C LEU A 94 -4.06 -2.30 -5.62
N TYR A 95 -3.47 -2.62 -6.77
CA TYR A 95 -3.89 -2.17 -8.09
C TYR A 95 -3.45 -3.19 -9.12
N ASN A 96 -4.14 -3.22 -10.26
CA ASN A 96 -3.83 -4.17 -11.34
C ASN A 96 -2.82 -3.59 -12.32
N GLY A 97 -1.86 -4.41 -12.73
CA GLY A 97 -0.95 -4.08 -13.83
C GLY A 97 -0.06 -2.87 -13.55
N LYS A 98 0.24 -2.15 -14.63
CA LYS A 98 1.04 -0.93 -14.58
C LYS A 98 0.15 0.26 -14.24
N HIS A 99 0.37 0.84 -13.06
CA HIS A 99 -0.29 2.08 -12.64
C HIS A 99 0.77 3.13 -12.30
N ASP A 100 1.06 4.05 -13.23
CA ASP A 100 2.23 4.94 -13.13
C ASP A 100 2.27 5.77 -11.83
N TYR A 101 1.14 6.33 -11.41
CA TYR A 101 1.05 7.17 -10.20
C TYR A 101 1.26 6.37 -8.90
N LEU A 102 0.53 5.27 -8.71
CA LEU A 102 0.72 4.39 -7.55
C LEU A 102 2.10 3.71 -7.57
N SER A 103 2.65 3.40 -8.75
CA SER A 103 4.01 2.89 -8.90
C SER A 103 5.06 3.92 -8.45
N ALA A 104 4.88 5.19 -8.81
CA ALA A 104 5.73 6.28 -8.35
C ALA A 104 5.66 6.45 -6.82
N MET A 105 4.48 6.31 -6.24
CA MET A 105 4.30 6.32 -4.78
C MET A 105 5.03 5.14 -4.12
N VAL A 106 4.86 3.91 -4.64
CA VAL A 106 5.57 2.73 -4.11
C VAL A 106 7.09 2.92 -4.20
N ALA A 107 7.60 3.47 -5.30
CA ALA A 107 9.02 3.75 -5.48
C ALA A 107 9.57 4.74 -4.44
N GLN A 108 8.80 5.79 -4.12
CA GLN A 108 9.19 6.83 -3.17
C GLN A 108 8.98 6.44 -1.70
N SER A 109 8.16 5.42 -1.42
CA SER A 109 7.88 5.00 -0.05
C SER A 109 9.12 4.45 0.69
N ARG A 110 9.24 4.83 1.97
CA ARG A 110 10.25 4.34 2.93
C ARG A 110 9.90 3.00 3.58
N ALA A 111 8.86 2.31 3.12
CA ALA A 111 8.45 1.02 3.63
C ALA A 111 9.58 -0.03 3.54
N LYS A 112 9.68 -0.88 4.57
CA LYS A 112 10.73 -1.90 4.71
C LYS A 112 10.48 -3.15 3.87
N PHE A 113 9.21 -3.45 3.59
CA PHE A 113 8.79 -4.61 2.79
C PHE A 113 7.56 -4.22 1.96
N LYS A 114 7.61 -4.46 0.65
CA LYS A 114 6.55 -4.04 -0.28
C LYS A 114 5.94 -5.26 -0.96
N ILE A 115 4.62 -5.37 -0.90
CA ILE A 115 3.83 -6.43 -1.54
C ILE A 115 3.01 -5.84 -2.69
N GLY A 116 3.15 -6.42 -3.87
CA GLY A 116 2.38 -6.07 -5.06
C GLY A 116 1.67 -7.29 -5.64
N PHE A 117 0.88 -7.05 -6.68
CA PHE A 117 0.04 -8.08 -7.31
C PHE A 117 0.26 -8.15 -8.83
N ASN A 118 -0.58 -8.92 -9.51
CA ASN A 118 -0.49 -9.28 -10.92
C ASN A 118 -0.17 -8.08 -11.82
N GLY A 119 0.91 -8.21 -12.59
CA GLY A 119 1.31 -7.24 -13.62
C GLY A 119 1.98 -5.98 -13.08
N ALA A 120 2.25 -5.90 -11.78
CA ALA A 120 3.07 -4.83 -11.20
C ALA A 120 4.57 -5.01 -11.56
N ASP A 121 5.32 -3.89 -11.54
CA ASP A 121 6.76 -3.90 -11.81
C ASP A 121 7.53 -4.54 -10.65
N GLU A 122 8.15 -5.70 -10.89
CA GLU A 122 8.90 -6.48 -9.90
C GLU A 122 10.03 -5.69 -9.22
N ARG A 123 10.56 -4.64 -9.87
CA ARG A 123 11.64 -3.83 -9.30
C ARG A 123 11.18 -2.97 -8.11
N LEU A 124 9.87 -2.77 -7.97
CA LEU A 124 9.27 -1.95 -6.91
C LEU A 124 8.92 -2.74 -5.65
N TYR A 125 8.87 -4.07 -5.74
CA TYR A 125 8.29 -4.93 -4.72
C TYR A 125 9.26 -6.00 -4.23
N ASP A 126 9.17 -6.35 -2.95
CA ASP A 126 9.91 -7.47 -2.37
C ASP A 126 9.16 -8.81 -2.55
N LEU A 127 7.84 -8.73 -2.75
CA LEU A 127 6.96 -9.88 -2.99
C LEU A 127 5.87 -9.50 -4.01
N LEU A 128 5.74 -10.31 -5.06
CA LEU A 128 4.62 -10.23 -5.99
C LEU A 128 3.73 -11.46 -5.82
N LEU A 129 2.44 -11.24 -5.58
CA LEU A 129 1.44 -12.27 -5.45
C LEU A 129 0.64 -12.39 -6.74
N THR A 130 0.43 -13.62 -7.20
CA THR A 130 -0.45 -13.89 -8.34
C THR A 130 -1.83 -14.29 -7.83
N VAL A 131 -2.67 -13.29 -7.52
CA VAL A 131 -4.02 -13.47 -6.97
C VAL A 131 -4.95 -12.37 -7.47
N ASP A 132 -6.22 -12.72 -7.62
CA ASP A 132 -7.28 -11.77 -7.99
C ASP A 132 -7.59 -10.84 -6.81
N ILE A 133 -7.13 -9.58 -6.91
CA ILE A 133 -7.30 -8.57 -5.86
C ILE A 133 -8.77 -8.18 -5.65
N GLN A 134 -9.66 -8.44 -6.62
CA GLN A 134 -11.10 -8.19 -6.49
C GLN A 134 -11.81 -9.27 -5.65
N LYS A 135 -11.08 -10.31 -5.21
CA LYS A 135 -11.55 -11.32 -4.27
C LYS A 135 -10.82 -11.14 -2.94
N PRO A 136 -11.37 -10.35 -2.00
CA PRO A 136 -10.64 -9.96 -0.81
C PRO A 136 -10.09 -11.11 0.02
N GLU A 137 -10.88 -12.14 0.23
CA GLU A 137 -10.49 -13.33 0.98
C GLU A 137 -9.28 -14.06 0.39
N LEU A 138 -9.12 -14.04 -0.95
CA LEU A 138 -7.97 -14.65 -1.60
C LEU A 138 -6.70 -13.85 -1.40
N PHE A 139 -6.72 -12.52 -1.62
CA PHE A 139 -5.49 -11.74 -1.41
C PHE A 139 -5.12 -11.68 0.08
N LYS A 140 -6.11 -11.56 0.97
CA LYS A 140 -5.88 -11.53 2.43
C LYS A 140 -5.19 -12.81 2.89
N SER A 141 -5.69 -13.97 2.45
CA SER A 141 -5.13 -15.27 2.83
C SER A 141 -3.70 -15.46 2.32
N GLU A 142 -3.42 -15.11 1.05
CA GLU A 142 -2.05 -15.20 0.52
C GLU A 142 -1.11 -14.22 1.21
N VAL A 143 -1.51 -12.95 1.41
CA VAL A 143 -0.69 -11.99 2.17
C VAL A 143 -0.39 -12.52 3.57
N LYS A 144 -1.39 -12.99 4.31
CA LYS A 144 -1.22 -13.52 5.67
C LYS A 144 -0.23 -14.68 5.69
N LYS A 145 -0.39 -15.65 4.79
CA LYS A 145 0.50 -16.81 4.64
C LYS A 145 1.95 -16.37 4.43
N TYR A 146 2.21 -15.42 3.54
CA TYR A 146 3.58 -14.96 3.31
C TYR A 146 4.13 -14.15 4.47
N LEU A 147 3.33 -13.32 5.14
CA LEU A 147 3.75 -12.62 6.35
C LEU A 147 4.16 -13.59 7.47
N GLN A 148 3.46 -14.74 7.62
CA GLN A 148 3.85 -15.81 8.53
C GLN A 148 5.16 -16.48 8.11
N ILE A 149 5.33 -16.80 6.83
CA ILE A 149 6.59 -17.38 6.29
C ILE A 149 7.79 -16.46 6.57
N PHE A 150 7.60 -15.14 6.44
CA PHE A 150 8.62 -14.14 6.73
C PHE A 150 8.73 -13.77 8.21
N LYS A 151 8.01 -14.48 9.10
CA LYS A 151 8.00 -14.26 10.57
C LYS A 151 7.69 -12.82 10.96
N LYS A 152 6.83 -12.15 10.19
CA LYS A 152 6.32 -10.81 10.49
C LYS A 152 5.10 -10.86 11.42
N ILE A 153 4.38 -11.96 11.40
CA ILE A 153 3.24 -12.27 12.27
C ILE A 153 3.35 -13.73 12.71
N ASP A 154 2.71 -14.08 13.82
CA ASP A 154 2.67 -15.45 14.36
C ASP A 154 1.63 -16.34 13.65
#